data_AF-N4V1R1-F1
#
_entry.id   AF-N4V1R1-F1
#
_cell.length_a   1.000
_cell.length_b   1.000
_cell.length_c   1.000
_cell.angle_alpha   90.00
_cell.angle_beta   90.00
_cell.angle_gamma   90.00
#
_symmetry.space_group_name_H-M   'P 1'
#
loop_
_entity.id
_entity.type
_entity.pdbx_description
1 polymer ?
#
loop_
_entity_poly.entity_id
_entity_poly.type
_entity_poly.pdbx_seq_one_letter_code
_entity_poly.pdbx_strand_id
1 'polypeptide(L)'
;MSRNPAKRQKVQGVTPAASDFESFAPDGDVVFIVNRDKRVRVHSVVMKGASPIFAAMLGPNFMEGQALATANANANAETDPFEIALPEEESSICFGWICRALHSQSATMLWDPKSLELVKVWSIIDKYDMQQSMQLSIMFWSHKRLSAALTTQDLWLLALVCFQNKDSASFETITKRLLRRSEGAFFTSASKTERLVNKNMQGRFWYKLAGEIR
;
A
#
# COMPACT_ATOMS: atom_id res chain seq x y z
N MET A 1 28.57 -40.31 21.82
CA MET A 1 28.35 -39.42 20.65
C MET A 1 27.71 -38.12 21.15
N SER A 2 28.49 -37.06 21.31
CA SER A 2 28.02 -35.76 21.81
C SER A 2 27.57 -34.89 20.63
N ARG A 3 26.30 -34.45 20.63
CA ARG A 3 25.78 -33.49 19.64
C ARG A 3 26.27 -32.10 20.02
N ASN A 4 27.10 -31.49 19.17
CA ASN A 4 27.43 -30.06 19.30
C ASN A 4 26.16 -29.22 19.05
N PRO A 5 25.83 -28.25 19.94
CA PRO A 5 24.76 -27.31 19.67
C PRO A 5 25.22 -26.28 18.63
N ALA A 6 24.34 -25.98 17.67
CA ALA A 6 24.56 -24.97 16.64
C ALA A 6 24.78 -23.59 17.30
N LYS A 7 25.94 -22.98 17.01
CA LYS A 7 26.22 -21.58 17.40
C LYS A 7 25.29 -20.66 16.62
N ARG A 8 24.28 -20.09 17.28
CA ARG A 8 23.57 -18.91 16.77
C ARG A 8 24.57 -17.76 16.68
N GLN A 9 25.01 -17.45 15.47
CA GLN A 9 25.77 -16.25 15.20
C GLN A 9 24.82 -15.06 15.31
N LYS A 10 25.19 -14.09 16.15
CA LYS A 10 24.44 -12.85 16.36
C LYS A 10 24.54 -12.04 15.08
N VAL A 11 23.53 -12.13 14.22
CA VAL A 11 23.38 -11.22 13.08
C VAL A 11 23.30 -9.81 13.66
N GLN A 12 24.28 -8.97 13.32
CA GLN A 12 24.31 -7.58 13.74
C GLN A 12 23.03 -6.91 13.24
N GLY A 13 22.25 -6.36 14.17
CA GLY A 13 21.00 -5.69 13.87
C GLY A 13 21.26 -4.41 13.09
N VAL A 14 21.28 -4.51 11.77
CA VAL A 14 20.95 -3.39 10.90
C VAL A 14 19.45 -3.21 11.08
N THR A 15 19.03 -2.26 11.92
CA THR A 15 17.64 -1.84 11.95
C THR A 15 17.37 -1.21 10.59
N PRO A 16 16.58 -1.83 9.68
CA PRO A 16 16.33 -1.25 8.39
C PRO A 16 15.64 0.10 8.60
N ALA A 17 16.11 1.14 7.93
CA ALA A 17 15.41 2.42 7.93
C ALA A 17 13.95 2.18 7.50
N ALA A 18 12.99 2.93 8.06
CA ALA A 18 11.57 2.76 7.77
C ALA A 18 11.25 2.71 6.24
N SER A 19 12.04 3.43 5.44
CA SER A 19 11.95 3.55 3.98
C SER A 19 12.85 2.58 3.17
N ASP A 20 13.52 1.62 3.83
CA ASP A 20 14.28 0.58 3.16
C ASP A 20 13.35 -0.57 2.74
N PHE A 21 12.99 -0.57 1.45
CA PHE A 21 12.06 -1.53 0.88
C PHE A 21 12.74 -2.73 0.20
N GLU A 22 14.06 -2.82 0.27
CA GLU A 22 14.82 -3.90 -0.39
C GLU A 22 15.20 -5.00 0.61
N SER A 23 15.35 -4.66 1.89
CA SER A 23 15.81 -5.61 2.93
C SER A 23 14.71 -6.33 3.71
N PHE A 24 13.43 -5.91 3.61
CA PHE A 24 12.38 -6.49 4.46
C PHE A 24 11.93 -7.90 4.02
N ALA A 25 12.25 -8.29 2.80
CA ALA A 25 12.05 -9.63 2.26
C ALA A 25 13.39 -10.12 1.67
N PRO A 26 14.38 -10.47 2.52
CA PRO A 26 15.76 -10.73 2.09
C PRO A 26 15.88 -11.92 1.13
N ASP A 27 14.95 -12.87 1.20
CA ASP A 27 14.89 -14.05 0.33
C ASP A 27 13.79 -13.91 -0.74
N GLY A 28 13.27 -12.70 -0.96
CA GLY A 28 12.25 -12.44 -1.98
C GLY A 28 12.76 -12.77 -3.38
N ASP A 29 11.93 -13.39 -4.20
CA ASP A 29 12.21 -13.85 -5.57
C ASP A 29 11.89 -12.80 -6.64
N VAL A 30 11.24 -11.68 -6.26
CA VAL A 30 10.90 -10.58 -7.16
C VAL A 30 11.35 -9.23 -6.57
N VAL A 31 11.88 -8.36 -7.43
CA VAL A 31 12.12 -6.94 -7.13
C VAL A 31 11.30 -6.09 -8.09
N PHE A 32 10.38 -5.28 -7.54
CA PHE A 32 9.70 -4.26 -8.33
C PHE A 32 10.57 -3.01 -8.41
N ILE A 33 10.77 -2.50 -9.64
CA ILE A 33 11.41 -1.23 -9.93
C ILE A 33 10.32 -0.18 -10.11
N VAL A 34 10.16 0.71 -9.13
CA VAL A 34 9.07 1.70 -9.07
C VAL A 34 9.62 3.08 -9.33
N ASN A 35 9.03 3.80 -10.30
CA ASN A 35 9.47 5.13 -10.70
C ASN A 35 10.99 5.19 -10.99
N ARG A 36 11.43 4.24 -11.84
CA ARG A 36 12.80 4.03 -12.37
C ARG A 36 13.91 3.64 -11.39
N ASP A 37 13.85 4.06 -10.12
CA ASP A 37 15.00 3.89 -9.22
C ASP A 37 14.67 3.13 -7.92
N LYS A 38 13.41 3.14 -7.47
CA LYS A 38 13.08 2.56 -6.16
C LYS A 38 12.85 1.07 -6.29
N ARG A 39 13.74 0.29 -5.67
CA ARG A 39 13.65 -1.16 -5.58
C ARG A 39 12.80 -1.59 -4.39
N VAL A 40 11.86 -2.49 -4.62
CA VAL A 40 10.99 -3.08 -3.60
C VAL A 40 11.05 -4.59 -3.73
N ARG A 41 11.78 -5.26 -2.83
CA ARG A 41 11.96 -6.72 -2.85
C ARG A 41 10.81 -7.40 -2.12
N VAL A 42 10.24 -8.43 -2.72
CA VAL A 42 9.05 -9.14 -2.22
C VAL A 42 9.12 -10.63 -2.54
N HIS A 43 8.31 -11.40 -1.83
CA HIS A 43 7.98 -12.77 -2.23
C HIS A 43 6.79 -12.75 -3.20
N SER A 44 6.97 -13.30 -4.39
CA SER A 44 5.94 -13.37 -5.43
C SER A 44 4.69 -14.09 -4.92
N VAL A 45 4.85 -15.14 -4.11
CA VAL A 45 3.73 -15.88 -3.51
C VAL A 45 2.82 -15.01 -2.64
N VAL A 46 3.41 -14.07 -1.89
CA VAL A 46 2.64 -13.12 -1.06
C VAL A 46 1.86 -12.16 -1.95
N MET A 47 2.50 -11.64 -3.00
CA MET A 47 1.84 -10.72 -3.94
C MET A 47 0.70 -11.39 -4.71
N LYS A 48 0.90 -12.62 -5.19
CA LYS A 48 -0.13 -13.42 -5.87
C LYS A 48 -1.32 -13.71 -4.94
N GLY A 49 -1.05 -14.02 -3.67
CA GLY A 49 -2.10 -14.25 -2.67
C GLY A 49 -2.87 -13.00 -2.30
N ALA A 50 -2.25 -11.82 -2.43
CA ALA A 50 -2.84 -10.55 -2.05
C ALA A 50 -3.63 -9.84 -3.17
N SER A 51 -3.41 -10.21 -4.43
CA SER A 51 -3.94 -9.51 -5.59
C SER A 51 -4.18 -10.47 -6.76
N PRO A 52 -5.39 -10.52 -7.32
CA PRO A 52 -5.64 -11.30 -8.53
C PRO A 52 -4.90 -10.74 -9.75
N ILE A 53 -4.61 -9.43 -9.77
CA ILE A 53 -3.82 -8.80 -10.83
C ILE A 53 -2.37 -9.30 -10.78
N PHE A 54 -1.74 -9.29 -9.60
CA PHE A 54 -0.39 -9.87 -9.44
C PHE A 54 -0.40 -11.40 -9.62
N ALA A 55 -1.49 -12.10 -9.25
CA ALA A 55 -1.66 -13.52 -9.50
C ALA A 55 -1.62 -13.85 -11.00
N ALA A 56 -2.32 -13.05 -11.81
CA ALA A 56 -2.32 -13.18 -13.26
C ALA A 56 -0.94 -12.84 -13.85
N MET A 57 -0.42 -11.65 -13.53
CA MET A 57 0.85 -11.12 -14.08
C MET A 57 2.05 -12.02 -13.76
N LEU A 58 2.14 -12.52 -12.52
CA LEU A 58 3.23 -13.40 -12.09
C LEU A 58 2.91 -14.90 -12.35
N GLY A 59 1.77 -15.18 -12.99
CA GLY A 59 1.33 -16.52 -13.38
C GLY A 59 1.89 -16.96 -14.74
N PRO A 60 1.71 -18.23 -15.12
CA PRO A 60 2.34 -18.81 -16.31
C PRO A 60 1.87 -18.21 -17.65
N ASN A 61 0.75 -17.50 -17.64
CA ASN A 61 0.12 -16.97 -18.86
C ASN A 61 0.69 -15.62 -19.30
N PHE A 62 1.53 -14.99 -18.48
CA PHE A 62 2.15 -13.70 -18.77
C PHE A 62 3.67 -13.86 -18.91
N MET A 63 4.28 -12.95 -19.69
CA MET A 63 5.72 -12.96 -19.92
C MET A 63 6.50 -12.84 -18.63
N GLU A 64 6.05 -11.98 -17.71
CA GLU A 64 6.66 -11.74 -16.41
C GLU A 64 6.68 -13.02 -15.57
N GLY A 65 5.58 -13.78 -15.53
CA GLY A 65 5.52 -15.04 -14.79
C GLY A 65 6.32 -16.18 -15.43
N GLN A 66 6.41 -16.25 -16.76
CA GLN A 66 7.28 -17.22 -17.46
C GLN A 66 8.76 -16.91 -17.24
N ALA A 67 9.13 -15.63 -17.29
CA ALA A 67 10.49 -15.17 -17.00
C ALA A 67 10.86 -15.45 -15.54
N LEU A 68 9.95 -15.18 -14.59
CA LEU A 68 10.13 -15.55 -13.18
C LEU A 68 10.31 -17.06 -12.99
N ALA A 69 9.49 -17.89 -13.63
CA ALA A 69 9.62 -19.35 -13.54
C ALA A 69 10.95 -19.85 -14.11
N THR A 70 11.41 -19.25 -15.21
CA THR A 70 12.71 -19.57 -15.84
C THR A 70 13.87 -19.15 -14.93
N ALA A 71 13.79 -17.95 -14.34
CA ALA A 71 14.77 -17.46 -13.38
C ALA A 71 14.88 -18.40 -12.17
N ASN A 72 13.75 -18.81 -11.61
CA ASN A 72 13.69 -19.72 -10.46
C ASN A 72 14.16 -21.15 -10.80
N ALA A 73 13.89 -21.65 -12.01
CA ALA A 73 14.30 -23.00 -12.43
C ALA A 73 15.81 -23.10 -12.68
N ASN A 74 16.42 -22.01 -13.15
CA ASN A 74 17.86 -21.92 -13.36
C ASN A 74 18.62 -21.49 -12.10
N ALA A 75 17.91 -21.25 -11.00
CA ALA A 75 18.50 -20.72 -9.79
C ALA A 75 19.24 -21.82 -9.01
N ASN A 76 20.57 -21.81 -9.12
CA ASN A 76 21.42 -22.35 -8.06
C ASN A 76 21.35 -21.40 -6.85
N ALA A 77 21.68 -21.87 -5.65
CA ALA A 77 21.37 -21.25 -4.34
C ALA A 77 21.76 -19.76 -4.10
N GLU A 78 22.36 -19.05 -5.07
CA GLU A 78 22.75 -17.63 -5.04
C GLU A 78 22.32 -16.90 -6.34
N THR A 79 21.03 -16.91 -6.69
CA THR A 79 20.56 -16.21 -7.91
C THR A 79 19.84 -14.91 -7.56
N ASP A 80 20.16 -13.85 -8.30
CA ASP A 80 19.54 -12.53 -8.15
C ASP A 80 18.01 -12.59 -8.36
N PRO A 81 17.23 -11.82 -7.58
CA PRO A 81 15.78 -11.79 -7.72
C PRO A 81 15.36 -11.24 -9.09
N PHE A 82 14.23 -11.72 -9.62
CA PHE A 82 13.73 -11.28 -10.92
C PHE A 82 13.17 -9.85 -10.83
N GLU A 83 13.62 -8.96 -11.73
CA GLU A 83 13.21 -7.56 -11.72
C GLU A 83 12.01 -7.29 -12.63
N ILE A 84 11.03 -6.55 -12.10
CA ILE A 84 9.83 -6.13 -12.85
C ILE A 84 9.66 -4.62 -12.71
N ALA A 85 9.71 -3.91 -13.83
CA ALA A 85 9.44 -2.48 -13.85
C ALA A 85 7.93 -2.20 -13.75
N LEU A 86 7.53 -1.33 -12.83
CA LEU A 86 6.17 -0.82 -12.72
C LEU A 86 6.03 0.52 -13.46
N PRO A 87 4.79 0.93 -13.82
CA PRO A 87 4.54 2.22 -14.44
C PRO A 87 5.11 3.40 -13.64
N GLU A 88 5.57 4.44 -14.34
CA GLU A 88 6.33 5.55 -13.75
C GLU A 88 5.50 6.43 -12.80
N GLU A 89 4.19 6.48 -13.02
CA GLU A 89 3.26 7.26 -12.19
C GLU A 89 3.02 6.65 -10.80
N GLU A 90 3.49 5.44 -10.56
CA GLU A 90 3.27 4.71 -9.31
C GLU A 90 4.08 5.33 -8.16
N SER A 91 3.41 5.60 -7.03
CA SER A 91 4.09 6.18 -5.88
C SER A 91 4.97 5.14 -5.20
N SER A 92 6.29 5.22 -5.41
CA SER A 92 7.27 4.28 -4.85
C SER A 92 7.22 4.15 -3.33
N ILE A 93 6.94 5.24 -2.62
CA ILE A 93 6.76 5.22 -1.16
C ILE A 93 5.48 4.47 -0.76
N CYS A 94 4.34 4.79 -1.38
CA CYS A 94 3.07 4.14 -1.05
C CYS A 94 3.11 2.64 -1.40
N PHE A 95 3.65 2.31 -2.59
CA PHE A 95 3.81 0.93 -3.04
C PHE A 95 4.72 0.12 -2.11
N GLY A 96 5.85 0.69 -1.67
CA GLY A 96 6.76 0.04 -0.73
C GLY A 96 6.10 -0.27 0.61
N TRP A 97 5.29 0.65 1.16
CA TRP A 97 4.55 0.42 2.40
C TRP A 97 3.42 -0.61 2.25
N ILE A 98 2.74 -0.63 1.10
CA ILE A 98 1.77 -1.69 0.77
C ILE A 98 2.47 -3.05 0.78
N CYS A 99 3.58 -3.19 0.05
CA CYS A 99 4.32 -4.44 -0.02
C CYS A 99 4.82 -4.89 1.36
N ARG A 100 5.36 -3.96 2.15
CA ARG A 100 5.79 -4.23 3.53
C ARG A 100 4.63 -4.71 4.41
N ALA A 101 3.46 -4.08 4.29
CA ALA A 101 2.26 -4.44 5.04
C ALA A 101 1.76 -5.85 4.66
N LEU A 102 1.72 -6.17 3.36
CA LEU A 102 1.38 -7.51 2.88
C LEU A 102 2.32 -8.60 3.41
N HIS A 103 3.59 -8.26 3.62
CA HIS A 103 4.58 -9.14 4.23
C HIS A 103 4.50 -9.20 5.77
N SER A 104 3.44 -8.66 6.37
CA SER A 104 3.17 -8.69 7.81
C SER A 104 4.32 -8.14 8.66
N GLN A 105 5.08 -7.18 8.13
CA GLN A 105 6.23 -6.59 8.82
C GLN A 105 5.77 -5.54 9.84
N SER A 106 6.13 -5.72 11.11
CA SER A 106 5.74 -4.81 12.20
C SER A 106 6.22 -3.36 11.98
N ALA A 107 7.32 -3.18 11.25
CA ALA A 107 7.82 -1.86 10.85
C ALA A 107 6.77 -1.03 10.09
N THR A 108 5.71 -1.64 9.54
CA THR A 108 4.53 -0.95 8.99
C THR A 108 3.88 0.06 9.96
N MET A 109 4.05 -0.14 11.27
CA MET A 109 3.54 0.77 12.30
C MET A 109 4.34 2.08 12.41
N LEU A 110 5.59 2.08 11.93
CA LEU A 110 6.47 3.25 11.92
C LEU A 110 6.03 4.28 10.88
N TRP A 111 5.26 3.88 9.87
CA TRP A 111 4.76 4.82 8.90
C TRP A 111 3.69 5.74 9.49
N ASP A 112 3.80 7.03 9.20
CA ASP A 112 2.82 8.05 9.57
C ASP A 112 2.34 8.79 8.31
N PRO A 113 1.48 8.16 7.49
CA PRO A 113 1.06 8.73 6.22
C PRO A 113 0.18 9.96 6.41
N LYS A 114 0.39 10.98 5.58
CA LYS A 114 -0.54 12.09 5.41
C LYS A 114 -1.82 11.60 4.73
N SER A 115 -2.91 12.34 4.92
CA SER A 115 -4.23 11.99 4.34
C SER A 115 -4.20 11.83 2.81
N LEU A 116 -3.38 12.64 2.12
CA LEU A 116 -3.19 12.51 0.67
C LEU A 116 -2.41 11.23 0.28
N GLU A 117 -1.47 10.78 1.11
CA GLU A 117 -0.75 9.52 0.87
C GLU A 117 -1.68 8.32 1.07
N LEU A 118 -2.59 8.37 2.03
CA LEU A 118 -3.62 7.33 2.19
C LEU A 118 -4.55 7.24 0.98
N VAL A 119 -4.89 8.37 0.37
CA VAL A 119 -5.64 8.39 -0.89
C VAL A 119 -4.83 7.76 -2.03
N LYS A 120 -3.53 8.05 -2.13
CA LYS A 120 -2.65 7.40 -3.10
C LYS A 120 -2.56 5.89 -2.87
N VAL A 121 -2.33 5.44 -1.63
CA VAL A 121 -2.36 4.01 -1.26
C VAL A 121 -3.65 3.37 -1.73
N TRP A 122 -4.78 4.00 -1.47
CA TRP A 122 -6.07 3.46 -1.88
C TRP A 122 -6.21 3.37 -3.42
N SER A 123 -5.64 4.31 -4.18
CA SER A 123 -5.54 4.21 -5.64
C SER A 123 -4.79 2.95 -6.10
N ILE A 124 -3.68 2.63 -5.42
CA ILE A 124 -2.87 1.43 -5.72
C ILE A 124 -3.67 0.18 -5.37
N ILE A 125 -4.33 0.18 -4.22
CA ILE A 125 -5.18 -0.92 -3.76
C ILE A 125 -6.29 -1.22 -4.79
N ASP A 126 -6.96 -0.18 -5.30
CA ASP A 126 -8.01 -0.35 -6.33
C ASP A 126 -7.43 -0.86 -7.65
N LYS A 127 -6.30 -0.28 -8.10
CA LYS A 127 -5.63 -0.65 -9.35
C LYS A 127 -5.22 -2.13 -9.41
N TYR A 128 -4.68 -2.67 -8.30
CA TYR A 128 -4.25 -4.06 -8.22
C TYR A 128 -5.24 -4.97 -7.48
N ASP A 129 -6.46 -4.49 -7.18
CA ASP A 129 -7.52 -5.26 -6.53
C ASP A 129 -7.09 -5.94 -5.21
N MET A 130 -6.55 -5.12 -4.29
CA MET A 130 -5.99 -5.55 -2.99
C MET A 130 -6.87 -5.17 -1.78
N GLN A 131 -8.14 -4.84 -1.99
CA GLN A 131 -9.00 -4.23 -0.95
C GLN A 131 -9.14 -5.14 0.26
N GLN A 132 -9.30 -6.45 0.04
CA GLN A 132 -9.41 -7.42 1.14
C GLN A 132 -8.09 -7.57 1.90
N SER A 133 -6.98 -7.73 1.19
CA SER A 133 -5.65 -7.96 1.81
C SER A 133 -5.11 -6.73 2.55
N MET A 134 -5.52 -5.53 2.13
CA MET A 134 -5.08 -4.27 2.72
C MET A 134 -6.07 -3.66 3.72
N GLN A 135 -7.23 -4.27 3.94
CA GLN A 135 -8.31 -3.70 4.77
C GLN A 135 -7.82 -3.27 6.16
N LEU A 136 -7.12 -4.17 6.86
CA LEU A 136 -6.63 -3.93 8.22
C LEU A 136 -5.57 -2.83 8.28
N SER A 137 -4.66 -2.80 7.29
CA SER A 137 -3.62 -1.76 7.20
C SER A 137 -4.22 -0.38 6.97
N ILE A 138 -5.23 -0.28 6.09
CA ILE A 138 -5.95 0.98 5.85
C ILE A 138 -6.71 1.42 7.09
N MET A 139 -7.41 0.52 7.78
CA MET A 139 -8.08 0.85 9.05
C MET A 139 -7.07 1.39 10.07
N PHE A 140 -5.95 0.70 10.25
CA PHE A 140 -4.92 1.09 11.20
C PHE A 140 -4.34 2.47 10.88
N TRP A 141 -3.89 2.71 9.65
CA TRP A 141 -3.27 3.99 9.28
C TRP A 141 -4.29 5.14 9.29
N SER A 142 -5.53 4.90 8.88
CA SER A 142 -6.61 5.90 8.91
C SER A 142 -6.98 6.28 10.34
N HIS A 143 -7.09 5.30 11.23
CA HIS A 143 -7.38 5.53 12.65
C HIS A 143 -6.24 6.27 13.35
N LYS A 144 -4.98 5.86 13.10
CA LYS A 144 -3.79 6.59 13.56
C LYS A 144 -3.85 8.05 13.10
N ARG A 145 -4.15 8.29 11.82
CA ARG A 145 -4.28 9.65 11.28
C ARG A 145 -5.44 10.44 11.90
N LEU A 146 -6.57 9.80 12.21
CA LEU A 146 -7.75 10.43 12.81
C LEU A 146 -7.52 10.98 14.24
N SER A 147 -6.52 10.45 14.93
CA SER A 147 -6.08 10.94 16.25
C SER A 147 -5.26 12.24 16.18
N ALA A 148 -4.78 12.62 15.00
CA ALA A 148 -4.02 13.85 14.80
C ALA A 148 -4.92 15.09 14.65
N ALA A 149 -4.31 16.28 14.71
CA ALA A 149 -4.97 17.52 14.30
C ALA A 149 -5.18 17.50 12.77
N LEU A 150 -6.45 17.59 12.34
CA LEU A 150 -6.83 17.48 10.93
C LEU A 150 -7.46 18.78 10.42
N THR A 151 -7.07 19.19 9.23
CA THR A 151 -7.74 20.24 8.46
C THR A 151 -9.09 19.73 7.92
N THR A 152 -9.95 20.63 7.44
CA THR A 152 -11.19 20.22 6.75
C THR A 152 -10.90 19.40 5.50
N GLN A 153 -9.82 19.73 4.77
CA GLN A 153 -9.38 18.95 3.61
C GLN A 153 -8.94 17.53 4.01
N ASP A 154 -8.19 17.39 5.10
CA ASP A 154 -7.79 16.07 5.61
C ASP A 154 -9.01 15.21 5.96
N LEU A 155 -10.02 15.80 6.60
CA LEU A 155 -11.25 15.09 6.94
C LEU A 155 -11.97 14.59 5.68
N TRP A 156 -12.03 15.38 4.62
CA TRP A 156 -12.62 14.91 3.35
C TRP A 156 -11.84 13.76 2.71
N LEU A 157 -10.51 13.86 2.68
CA LEU A 157 -9.65 12.81 2.13
C LEU A 157 -9.78 11.51 2.94
N LEU A 158 -9.81 11.59 4.27
CA LEU A 158 -10.02 10.42 5.12
C LEU A 158 -11.44 9.86 5.01
N ALA A 159 -12.45 10.70 4.85
CA ALA A 159 -13.83 10.24 4.61
C ALA A 159 -13.91 9.38 3.36
N LEU A 160 -13.25 9.81 2.26
CA LEU A 160 -13.15 9.02 1.04
C LEU A 160 -12.49 7.66 1.31
N VAL A 161 -11.31 7.64 1.94
CA VAL A 161 -10.59 6.37 2.22
C VAL A 161 -11.42 5.43 3.10
N CYS A 162 -12.01 5.94 4.19
CA CYS A 162 -12.83 5.11 5.10
C CYS A 162 -14.10 4.59 4.44
N PHE A 163 -14.76 5.41 3.62
CA PHE A 163 -15.94 4.99 2.84
C PHE A 163 -15.59 3.83 1.91
N GLN A 164 -14.47 3.94 1.19
CA GLN A 164 -14.07 2.91 0.23
C GLN A 164 -13.57 1.63 0.90
N ASN A 165 -12.88 1.76 2.02
CA ASN A 165 -12.44 0.64 2.87
C ASN A 165 -13.59 0.00 3.68
N LYS A 166 -14.82 0.55 3.57
CA LYS A 166 -16.01 0.11 4.30
C LYS A 166 -15.85 0.18 5.83
N ASP A 167 -15.08 1.15 6.32
CA ASP A 167 -14.96 1.45 7.75
C ASP A 167 -16.04 2.45 8.16
N SER A 168 -17.24 1.92 8.46
CA SER A 168 -18.42 2.73 8.79
C SER A 168 -18.22 3.58 10.05
N ALA A 169 -17.53 3.04 11.07
CA ALA A 169 -17.32 3.73 12.34
C ALA A 169 -16.41 4.96 12.18
N SER A 170 -15.30 4.81 11.46
CA SER A 170 -14.41 5.93 11.16
C SER A 170 -15.10 6.92 10.22
N PHE A 171 -15.82 6.44 9.20
CA PHE A 171 -16.55 7.29 8.26
C PHE A 171 -17.60 8.17 8.95
N GLU A 172 -18.43 7.58 9.83
CA GLU A 172 -19.43 8.30 10.61
C GLU A 172 -18.78 9.35 11.52
N THR A 173 -17.68 8.98 12.19
CA THR A 173 -16.93 9.89 13.06
C THR A 173 -16.40 11.09 12.28
N ILE A 174 -15.82 10.85 11.11
CA ILE A 174 -15.23 11.88 10.25
C ILE A 174 -16.32 12.81 9.69
N THR A 175 -17.41 12.25 9.18
CA THR A 175 -18.52 13.03 8.61
C THR A 175 -19.21 13.90 9.66
N LYS A 176 -19.39 13.41 10.90
CA LYS A 176 -19.85 14.24 12.03
C LYS A 176 -18.90 15.42 12.31
N ARG A 177 -17.58 15.20 12.24
CA ARG A 177 -16.58 16.28 12.39
C ARG A 177 -16.66 17.28 11.23
N LEU A 178 -16.92 16.83 10.00
CA LEU A 178 -17.12 17.69 8.84
C LEU A 178 -18.37 18.58 8.99
N LEU A 179 -19.50 18.00 9.35
CA LEU A 179 -20.77 18.73 9.53
C LEU A 179 -20.67 19.81 10.60
N ARG A 180 -20.00 19.52 11.72
CA ARG A 180 -19.76 20.51 12.79
C ARG A 180 -18.88 21.69 12.36
N ARG A 181 -18.07 21.52 11.30
CA ARG A 181 -17.19 22.56 10.77
C ARG A 181 -17.79 23.30 9.58
N SER A 182 -18.90 22.83 9.02
CA SER A 182 -19.49 23.40 7.81
C SER A 182 -20.57 24.43 8.14
N GLU A 183 -20.18 25.70 8.31
CA GLU A 183 -21.10 26.83 8.29
C GLU A 183 -21.38 27.28 6.84
N GLY A 184 -22.06 26.42 6.06
CA GLY A 184 -22.58 26.78 4.73
C GLY A 184 -21.67 26.52 3.51
N ALA A 185 -20.39 26.16 3.70
CA ALA A 185 -19.43 25.91 2.61
C ALA A 185 -19.17 24.42 2.28
N PHE A 186 -20.08 23.51 2.67
CA PHE A 186 -19.88 22.06 2.57
C PHE A 186 -19.61 21.59 1.13
N PHE A 187 -20.49 21.95 0.20
CA PHE A 187 -20.37 21.60 -1.23
C PHE A 187 -19.11 22.19 -1.88
N THR A 188 -18.75 23.43 -1.53
CA THR A 188 -17.54 24.08 -2.04
C THR A 188 -16.28 23.37 -1.57
N SER A 189 -16.25 22.94 -0.30
CA SER A 189 -15.13 22.18 0.25
C SER A 189 -15.03 20.78 -0.39
N ALA A 190 -16.16 20.10 -0.57
CA ALA A 190 -16.20 18.80 -1.25
C ALA A 190 -15.64 18.89 -2.67
N SER A 191 -16.10 19.88 -3.44
CA SER A 191 -15.66 20.13 -4.82
C SER A 191 -14.16 20.44 -4.93
N LYS A 192 -13.60 21.17 -3.95
CA LYS A 192 -12.16 21.43 -3.88
C LYS A 192 -11.36 20.15 -3.63
N THR A 193 -11.83 19.30 -2.70
CA THR A 193 -11.18 18.02 -2.42
C THR A 193 -11.26 17.09 -3.62
N GLU A 194 -12.41 17.01 -4.29
CA GLU A 194 -12.57 16.26 -5.53
C GLU A 194 -11.51 16.70 -6.55
N ARG A 195 -11.44 18.00 -6.89
CA ARG A 195 -10.41 18.51 -7.82
C ARG A 195 -8.98 18.15 -7.41
N LEU A 196 -8.66 18.18 -6.12
CA LEU A 196 -7.36 17.76 -5.61
C LEU A 196 -7.11 16.27 -5.89
N VAL A 197 -8.11 15.44 -5.64
CA VAL A 197 -8.08 14.01 -5.93
C VAL A 197 -7.94 13.77 -7.43
N ASN A 198 -8.71 14.46 -8.30
CA ASN A 198 -8.59 14.37 -9.77
C ASN A 198 -7.20 14.70 -10.28
N LYS A 199 -6.53 15.70 -9.68
CA LYS A 199 -5.16 16.04 -10.07
C LYS A 199 -4.14 14.99 -9.66
N ASN A 200 -4.43 14.20 -8.63
CA ASN A 200 -3.49 13.27 -8.01
C ASN A 200 -3.82 11.79 -8.23
N MET A 201 -4.96 11.46 -8.86
CA MET A 201 -5.41 10.09 -9.15
C MET A 201 -5.95 9.96 -10.58
N GLN A 202 -5.48 8.97 -11.33
CA GLN A 202 -6.01 8.59 -12.64
C GLN A 202 -6.81 7.27 -12.48
N GLY A 203 -8.14 7.29 -12.62
CA GLY A 203 -8.96 6.07 -12.45
C GLY A 203 -10.47 6.30 -12.26
N ARG A 204 -11.27 5.23 -12.15
CA ARG A 204 -12.76 5.21 -12.09
C ARG A 204 -13.37 5.70 -10.76
N PHE A 205 -12.88 6.78 -10.17
CA PHE A 205 -13.24 7.17 -8.79
C PHE A 205 -14.45 8.11 -8.63
N TRP A 206 -15.08 8.55 -9.71
CA TRP A 206 -15.65 9.90 -9.74
C TRP A 206 -17.09 10.10 -9.24
N TYR A 207 -17.87 9.08 -8.89
CA TYR A 207 -19.34 9.29 -8.76
C TYR A 207 -19.99 8.97 -7.41
N LYS A 208 -19.26 8.59 -6.35
CA LYS A 208 -19.91 8.08 -5.12
C LYS A 208 -19.95 9.03 -3.92
N LEU A 209 -19.08 10.03 -3.81
CA LEU A 209 -18.97 10.78 -2.54
C LEU A 209 -20.09 11.81 -2.31
N ALA A 210 -20.67 12.39 -3.38
CA ALA A 210 -21.70 13.42 -3.26
C ALA A 210 -23.14 12.85 -3.16
N GLY A 211 -23.36 11.61 -3.61
CA GLY A 211 -24.70 10.98 -3.64
C GLY A 211 -25.13 10.32 -2.33
N GLU A 212 -24.17 9.92 -1.49
CA GLU A 212 -24.40 9.09 -0.29
C GLU A 212 -24.49 9.91 1.02
N ILE A 213 -24.38 11.24 0.97
CA ILE A 213 -24.48 12.14 2.15
C ILE A 213 -25.86 12.84 2.17
N ARG A 214 -26.92 12.17 1.73
CA ARG A 214 -28.31 12.66 1.86
C ARG A 214 -29.05 11.98 2.99
#